data_AF-J0URK8-F1
#
_entry.id   AF-J0URK8-F1
#
_cell.length_a   1.000
_cell.length_b   1.000
_cell.length_c   1.000
_cell.angle_alpha   90.00
_cell.angle_beta   90.00
_cell.angle_gamma   90.00
#
_symmetry.space_group_name_H-M   'P 1'
#
loop_
_entity.id
_entity.type
_entity.pdbx_description
1 polymer ?
#
loop_
_entity_poly.entity_id
_entity_poly.type
_entity_poly.pdbx_seq_one_letter_code
_entity_poly.pdbx_strand_id
1 'polypeptide(L)'
;MNKFLNITVGGLGLLYVLNDTYFRLLVKFYLHRGYSSANAEKIANSTNIFSIIIILTILLVIFGVLAVISNMVYFMRGNFIFKLFLNCVAMSMPFLYVRNIWFSIYELFFCGIFIYYIWSLKKSTLNNSRRLLPQNRVIK
;
A
#
# COMPACT_ATOMS: atom_id res chain seq x y z
N MET A 1 2.73 13.62 11.96
CA MET A 1 1.83 13.79 10.80
C MET A 1 2.36 13.11 9.53
N ASN A 2 3.47 13.55 8.92
CA ASN A 2 3.97 12.98 7.67
C ASN A 2 4.19 11.44 7.70
N LYS A 3 4.88 10.90 8.72
CA LYS A 3 5.08 9.44 8.85
C LYS A 3 3.76 8.66 8.90
N PHE A 4 2.77 9.18 9.63
CA PHE A 4 1.45 8.54 9.77
C PHE A 4 0.74 8.48 8.41
N LEU A 5 0.67 9.60 7.68
CA LEU A 5 0.02 9.66 6.37
C LEU A 5 0.62 8.67 5.36
N ASN A 6 1.96 8.56 5.28
CA ASN A 6 2.60 7.58 4.40
C ASN A 6 2.29 6.12 4.81
N ILE A 7 2.20 5.84 6.11
CA ILE A 7 1.83 4.50 6.60
C ILE A 7 0.36 4.21 6.25
N THR A 8 -0.53 5.19 6.42
CA THR A 8 -1.95 5.06 6.08
C THR A 8 -2.14 4.81 4.59
N VAL A 9 -1.47 5.57 3.72
CA VAL A 9 -1.54 5.37 2.25
C VAL A 9 -1.04 3.98 1.87
N GLY A 10 0.11 3.56 2.42
CA GLY A 10 0.63 2.22 2.14
C GLY A 10 -0.25 1.09 2.69
N GLY A 11 -0.87 1.29 3.86
CA GLY A 11 -1.84 0.36 4.44
C GLY A 11 -3.11 0.25 3.61
N LEU A 12 -3.65 1.38 3.12
CA LEU A 12 -4.78 1.41 2.20
C LEU A 12 -4.45 0.72 0.88
N GLY A 13 -3.24 0.93 0.35
CA GLY A 13 -2.75 0.22 -0.84
C GLY A 13 -2.67 -1.29 -0.62
N LEU A 14 -2.19 -1.76 0.54
CA LEU A 14 -2.20 -3.20 0.85
C LEU A 14 -3.63 -3.75 0.91
N LEU A 15 -4.55 -3.05 1.57
CA LEU A 15 -5.96 -3.45 1.63
C LEU A 15 -6.59 -3.52 0.24
N TYR A 16 -6.24 -2.58 -0.64
CA TYR A 16 -6.65 -2.62 -2.04
C TYR A 16 -6.14 -3.89 -2.74
N VAL A 17 -4.84 -4.17 -2.66
CA VAL A 17 -4.23 -5.38 -3.27
C VAL A 17 -4.87 -6.66 -2.77
N LEU A 18 -5.12 -6.77 -1.46
CA LEU A 18 -5.74 -7.95 -0.86
C LEU A 18 -7.17 -8.16 -1.36
N ASN A 19 -7.98 -7.10 -1.40
CA ASN A 19 -9.35 -7.18 -1.89
C ASN A 19 -9.40 -7.53 -3.38
N ASP A 20 -8.53 -6.93 -4.19
CA ASP A 20 -8.49 -7.23 -5.62
C ASP A 20 -7.95 -8.64 -5.91
N THR A 21 -6.96 -9.10 -5.15
CA THR A 21 -6.47 -10.49 -5.21
C THR A 21 -7.58 -11.47 -4.82
N TYR A 22 -8.31 -11.17 -3.75
CA TYR A 22 -9.45 -11.98 -3.30
C TYR A 22 -10.53 -12.07 -4.38
N PHE A 23 -10.92 -10.94 -4.98
CA PHE A 23 -11.87 -10.92 -6.10
C PHE A 23 -11.41 -11.81 -7.26
N ARG A 24 -10.14 -11.69 -7.69
CA ARG A 24 -9.60 -12.49 -8.80
C ARG A 24 -9.53 -13.98 -8.48
N LEU A 25 -9.18 -14.36 -7.26
CA LEU A 25 -9.18 -15.76 -6.81
C LEU A 25 -10.60 -16.34 -6.81
N LEU A 26 -11.57 -15.56 -6.35
CA LEU A 26 -12.97 -15.95 -6.27
C LEU A 26 -13.56 -16.14 -7.68
N VAL A 27 -13.28 -15.22 -8.62
CA VAL A 27 -13.64 -15.38 -10.03
C VAL A 27 -12.98 -16.64 -10.64
N LYS A 28 -11.68 -16.88 -10.41
CA LYS A 28 -10.99 -18.09 -10.88
C LYS A 28 -11.60 -19.38 -10.33
N PHE A 29 -11.99 -19.38 -9.05
CA PHE A 29 -12.64 -20.53 -8.42
C PHE A 29 -13.98 -20.87 -9.08
N TYR A 30 -14.82 -19.88 -9.35
CA TYR A 30 -16.10 -20.11 -10.05
C TYR A 30 -15.91 -20.51 -11.51
N LEU A 31 -14.95 -19.93 -12.22
CA LEU A 31 -14.60 -20.38 -13.58
C LEU A 31 -14.18 -21.85 -13.60
N HIS A 32 -13.36 -22.28 -12.63
CA HIS A 32 -12.92 -23.67 -12.54
C HIS A 32 -14.07 -24.64 -12.23
N ARG A 33 -15.13 -24.16 -11.54
CA ARG A 33 -16.37 -24.92 -11.33
C ARG A 33 -17.29 -24.98 -12.55
N GLY A 34 -16.91 -24.40 -13.69
CA GLY A 34 -17.67 -24.44 -14.94
C GLY A 34 -18.71 -23.33 -15.10
N TYR A 35 -18.68 -22.29 -14.26
CA TYR A 35 -19.53 -21.11 -14.46
C TYR A 35 -19.00 -20.28 -15.64
N SER A 36 -19.90 -19.66 -16.40
CA SER A 36 -19.53 -18.68 -17.42
C SER A 36 -18.86 -17.46 -16.79
N SER A 37 -17.96 -16.78 -17.51
CA SER A 37 -17.24 -15.60 -17.00
C SER A 37 -18.18 -14.51 -16.45
N ALA A 38 -19.30 -14.27 -17.14
CA ALA A 38 -20.30 -13.29 -16.71
C ALA A 38 -20.97 -13.69 -15.38
N ASN A 39 -21.27 -14.98 -15.19
CA ASN A 39 -21.86 -15.45 -13.94
C ASN A 39 -20.83 -15.47 -12.80
N ALA A 40 -19.59 -15.88 -13.08
CA ALA A 40 -18.51 -15.88 -12.09
C ALA A 40 -18.22 -14.45 -11.57
N GLU A 41 -18.14 -13.47 -12.48
CA GLU A 41 -17.95 -12.06 -12.13
C GLU A 41 -19.17 -11.51 -11.37
N LYS A 42 -20.41 -11.86 -11.78
CA LYS A 42 -21.64 -11.42 -11.09
C LYS A 42 -21.75 -11.98 -9.67
N ILE A 43 -21.41 -13.25 -9.46
CA ILE A 43 -21.41 -13.90 -8.14
C ILE A 43 -20.30 -13.32 -7.26
N ALA A 44 -19.12 -13.05 -7.84
CA ALA A 44 -18.05 -12.36 -7.13
C ALA A 44 -18.44 -10.91 -6.76
N ASN A 45 -19.23 -10.24 -7.61
CA ASN A 45 -19.71 -8.89 -7.35
C ASN A 45 -20.85 -8.82 -6.33
N SER A 46 -21.66 -9.87 -6.18
CA SER A 46 -22.77 -9.87 -5.22
C SER A 46 -22.30 -9.78 -3.76
N THR A 47 -20.99 -9.90 -3.50
CA THR A 47 -20.38 -9.79 -2.18
C THR A 47 -19.96 -8.34 -1.82
N ASN A 48 -20.47 -7.30 -2.50
CA ASN A 48 -20.13 -5.87 -2.29
C ASN A 48 -18.64 -5.50 -2.49
N ILE A 49 -17.82 -6.42 -3.01
CA ILE A 49 -16.37 -6.23 -3.17
C ILE A 49 -16.06 -5.05 -4.09
N PHE A 50 -16.85 -4.87 -5.15
CA PHE A 50 -16.69 -3.75 -6.08
C PHE A 50 -16.90 -2.39 -5.41
N SER A 51 -17.94 -2.26 -4.58
CA SER A 51 -18.19 -1.04 -3.81
C SER A 51 -17.04 -0.76 -2.83
N ILE A 52 -16.47 -1.80 -2.21
CA ILE A 52 -15.30 -1.69 -1.32
C ILE A 52 -14.08 -1.19 -2.10
N ILE A 53 -13.82 -1.71 -3.30
CA ILE A 53 -12.70 -1.29 -4.16
C ILE A 53 -12.85 0.18 -4.55
N ILE A 54 -14.05 0.65 -4.88
CA ILE A 54 -14.32 2.06 -5.20
C ILE A 54 -14.04 2.96 -3.99
N ILE A 55 -14.56 2.60 -2.81
CA ILE A 55 -14.34 3.37 -1.58
C ILE A 55 -12.85 3.43 -1.25
N LEU A 56 -12.15 2.29 -1.34
CA LEU A 56 -10.70 2.23 -1.14
C LEU A 56 -9.97 3.14 -2.11
N THR A 57 -10.35 3.15 -3.39
CA THR A 57 -9.76 4.02 -4.41
C THR A 57 -9.90 5.49 -4.04
N ILE A 58 -11.10 5.93 -3.66
CA ILE A 58 -11.37 7.31 -3.25
C ILE A 58 -10.51 7.69 -2.04
N LEU A 59 -10.49 6.84 -1.00
CA LEU A 59 -9.68 7.07 0.19
C LEU A 59 -8.19 7.15 -0.15
N LEU A 60 -7.70 6.25 -1.01
CA LEU A 60 -6.30 6.16 -1.38
C LEU A 60 -5.85 7.41 -2.15
N VAL A 61 -6.70 7.95 -3.03
CA VAL A 61 -6.42 9.23 -3.72
C VAL A 61 -6.40 10.39 -2.72
N ILE A 62 -7.41 10.52 -1.85
CA ILE A 62 -7.50 11.62 -0.87
C ILE A 62 -6.30 11.59 0.08
N PHE A 63 -6.05 10.45 0.72
CA PHE A 63 -4.91 10.29 1.64
C PHE A 63 -3.57 10.38 0.92
N GLY A 64 -3.50 9.92 -0.33
CA GLY A 64 -2.31 10.02 -1.18
C GLY A 64 -1.93 11.46 -1.46
N VAL A 65 -2.89 12.29 -1.89
CA VAL A 65 -2.68 13.73 -2.11
C VAL A 65 -2.24 14.41 -0.80
N LEU A 66 -2.93 14.14 0.31
CA LEU A 66 -2.56 14.69 1.62
C LEU A 66 -1.15 14.25 2.05
N ALA A 67 -0.75 13.02 1.78
CA ALA A 67 0.58 12.51 2.07
C ALA A 67 1.65 13.18 1.20
N VAL A 68 1.37 13.41 -0.09
CA VAL A 68 2.28 14.13 -1.00
C VAL A 68 2.46 15.58 -0.53
N ILE A 69 1.38 16.30 -0.23
CA ILE A 69 1.43 17.68 0.30
C ILE A 69 2.22 17.69 1.62
N SER A 70 1.94 16.75 2.53
CA SER A 70 2.66 16.66 3.80
C SER A 70 4.15 16.37 3.59
N ASN A 71 4.51 15.53 2.62
CA ASN A 71 5.91 15.30 2.28
C ASN A 71 6.59 16.56 1.75
N MET A 72 5.92 17.34 0.88
CA MET A 72 6.47 18.59 0.35
C MET A 72 6.71 19.63 1.45
N VAL A 73 5.79 19.77 2.40
CA VAL A 73 5.96 20.67 3.57
C VAL A 73 7.15 20.24 4.44
N TYR A 74 7.43 18.93 4.54
CA TYR A 74 8.53 18.37 5.34
C TYR A 74 9.69 17.83 4.46
N PHE A 75 10.00 18.51 3.36
CA PHE A 75 11.01 18.09 2.37
C PHE A 75 12.38 17.74 2.98
N MET A 76 12.81 18.46 4.03
CA MET A 76 14.10 18.27 4.70
C MET A 76 14.21 16.99 5.54
N ARG A 77 13.13 16.20 5.71
CA ARG A 77 13.17 14.94 6.47
C ARG A 77 13.61 13.78 5.57
N GLY A 78 14.55 12.97 6.07
CA GLY A 78 15.15 11.84 5.36
C GLY A 78 14.15 10.94 4.60
N ASN A 79 14.62 10.41 3.46
CA ASN A 79 13.89 9.56 2.52
C ASN A 79 12.65 10.23 1.88
N PHE A 80 12.68 11.54 1.65
CA PHE A 80 11.60 12.28 0.98
C PHE A 80 11.22 11.68 -0.38
N ILE A 81 12.19 11.51 -1.28
CA ILE A 81 11.96 10.99 -2.64
C ILE A 81 11.31 9.61 -2.58
N PHE A 82 11.78 8.75 -1.69
CA PHE A 82 11.24 7.41 -1.51
C PHE A 82 9.79 7.42 -1.02
N LYS A 83 9.43 8.30 -0.08
CA LYS A 83 8.05 8.47 0.39
C LYS A 83 7.12 9.00 -0.69
N LEU A 84 7.59 9.97 -1.46
CA LEU A 84 6.85 10.53 -2.59
C LEU A 84 6.58 9.44 -3.63
N PHE A 85 7.62 8.71 -4.02
CA PHE A 85 7.54 7.58 -4.95
C PHE A 85 6.55 6.52 -4.47
N LEU A 86 6.64 6.09 -3.21
CA LEU A 86 5.70 5.13 -2.61
C LEU A 86 4.24 5.58 -2.73
N ASN A 87 3.95 6.85 -2.40
CA ASN A 87 2.58 7.37 -2.48
C ASN A 87 2.09 7.46 -3.93
N CYS A 88 2.95 7.89 -4.87
CA CYS A 88 2.59 7.92 -6.29
C CYS A 88 2.31 6.51 -6.84
N VAL A 89 3.11 5.51 -6.46
CA VAL A 89 2.89 4.11 -6.84
C VAL A 89 1.58 3.60 -6.25
N ALA A 90 1.29 3.89 -4.98
CA ALA A 90 0.03 3.52 -4.33
C ALA A 90 -1.17 4.15 -5.06
N MET A 91 -1.11 5.46 -5.32
CA MET A 91 -2.20 6.21 -5.96
C MET A 91 -2.51 5.75 -7.38
N SER A 92 -1.51 5.25 -8.10
CA SER A 92 -1.67 4.78 -9.48
C SER A 92 -2.22 3.36 -9.59
N MET A 93 -2.16 2.54 -8.52
CA MET A 93 -2.74 1.19 -8.50
C MET A 93 -4.16 1.09 -9.06
N PRO A 94 -5.14 1.86 -8.56
CA PRO A 94 -6.53 1.72 -9.01
C PRO A 94 -6.74 2.10 -10.48
N PHE A 95 -5.83 2.88 -11.08
CA PHE A 95 -5.92 3.33 -12.47
C PHE A 95 -5.23 2.39 -13.45
N LEU A 96 -4.33 1.53 -12.97
CA LEU A 96 -3.59 0.56 -13.78
C LEU A 96 -4.31 -0.78 -13.92
N TYR A 97 -5.58 -0.86 -13.52
CA TYR A 97 -6.35 -2.10 -13.53
C TYR A 97 -6.47 -2.67 -14.94
N VAL A 98 -5.63 -3.65 -15.26
CA VAL A 98 -5.63 -4.41 -16.50
C VAL A 98 -5.68 -5.88 -16.11
N ARG A 99 -6.57 -6.69 -16.71
CA ARG A 99 -6.59 -8.16 -16.56
C ARG A 99 -5.34 -8.78 -17.21
N ASN A 100 -4.17 -8.50 -16.67
CA ASN A 100 -2.90 -9.00 -17.18
C ASN A 100 -1.91 -9.24 -16.03
N ILE A 101 -0.97 -10.16 -16.26
CA ILE A 101 0.07 -10.56 -15.30
C ILE A 101 0.91 -9.37 -14.83
N TRP A 102 1.08 -8.35 -15.70
CA TRP A 102 1.78 -7.11 -15.40
C TRP A 102 1.19 -6.36 -14.20
N PHE A 103 -0.13 -6.41 -14.03
CA PHE A 103 -0.78 -5.79 -12.89
C PHE A 103 -0.45 -6.50 -11.58
N SER A 104 -0.41 -7.84 -11.57
CA SER A 104 0.04 -8.60 -10.39
C SER A 104 1.52 -8.35 -10.04
N ILE A 105 2.38 -8.17 -11.04
CA ILE A 105 3.78 -7.78 -10.82
C ILE A 105 3.85 -6.38 -10.19
N TYR A 106 3.02 -5.44 -10.65
CA TYR A 106 2.92 -4.11 -10.09
C TYR A 106 2.46 -4.13 -8.62
N GLU A 107 1.48 -4.96 -8.29
CA GLU A 107 1.02 -5.15 -6.92
C GLU A 107 2.09 -5.72 -5.99
N LEU A 108 2.83 -6.73 -6.45
CA LEU A 108 3.96 -7.29 -5.73
C LEU A 108 5.08 -6.26 -5.53
N PHE A 109 5.36 -5.47 -6.57
CA PHE A 109 6.32 -4.37 -6.49
C PHE A 109 5.94 -3.37 -5.41
N PHE A 110 4.67 -2.92 -5.41
CA PHE A 110 4.14 -2.04 -4.37
C PHE A 110 4.27 -2.63 -2.97
N CYS A 111 3.88 -3.90 -2.78
CA CYS A 111 4.02 -4.59 -1.50
C CYS A 111 5.49 -4.62 -1.05
N GLY A 112 6.42 -4.89 -1.97
CA GLY A 112 7.86 -4.90 -1.70
C GLY A 112 8.39 -3.54 -1.24
N ILE A 113 8.07 -2.47 -1.97
CA ILE A 113 8.50 -1.11 -1.58
C ILE A 113 7.86 -0.69 -0.24
N PHE A 114 6.62 -1.07 0.04
CA PHE A 114 5.96 -0.73 1.30
C PHE A 114 6.56 -1.50 2.49
N ILE A 115 6.86 -2.79 2.33
CA ILE A 115 7.58 -3.57 3.36
C ILE A 115 8.95 -2.96 3.63
N TYR A 116 9.68 -2.59 2.57
CA TYR A 116 10.96 -1.90 2.71
C TYR A 116 10.82 -0.55 3.44
N TYR A 117 9.75 0.21 3.18
CA TYR A 117 9.44 1.43 3.91
C TYR A 117 9.29 1.19 5.41
N ILE A 118 8.46 0.21 5.80
CA ILE A 118 8.24 -0.14 7.21
C ILE A 118 9.53 -0.61 7.87
N TRP A 119 10.33 -1.43 7.17
CA TRP A 119 11.62 -1.88 7.68
C TRP A 119 12.60 -0.72 7.88
N SER A 120 12.70 0.20 6.92
CA SER A 120 13.51 1.42 7.01
C SER A 120 13.11 2.30 8.20
N LEU A 121 11.80 2.44 8.44
CA LEU A 121 11.27 3.14 9.61
C LEU A 121 11.65 2.45 10.93
N LYS A 122 11.57 1.11 11.00
CA LYS A 122 11.99 0.34 12.18
C LYS A 122 13.48 0.50 12.47
N LYS A 123 14.33 0.40 11.43
CA LYS A 123 15.78 0.60 11.54
C LYS A 123 16.15 2.00 12.05
N SER A 124 15.45 3.02 11.55
CA SER A 124 15.66 4.42 11.96
C SER A 124 15.30 4.65 13.42
N THR A 125 14.18 4.06 13.89
CA THR A 125 13.79 4.12 15.31
C THR A 125 14.82 3.45 16.21
N LEU A 126 15.28 2.24 15.87
CA LEU A 126 16.29 1.51 16.64
C LEU A 126 17.61 2.27 16.76
N ASN A 127 18.07 2.89 15.67
CA ASN A 127 19.29 3.70 15.68
C ASN A 127 19.16 4.95 16.56
N ASN A 128 17.99 5.61 16.55
CA ASN A 128 17.74 6.73 17.45
C ASN A 128 17.69 6.29 18.92
N SER A 129 17.06 5.15 19.23
CA SER A 129 17.03 4.60 20.59
C SER A 129 18.43 4.24 21.11
N ARG A 130 19.34 3.73 20.25
CA ARG A 130 20.74 3.46 20.63
C ARG A 130 21.54 4.73 20.92
N ARG A 131 21.28 5.84 20.22
CA ARG A 131 21.93 7.14 20.49
C ARG A 131 21.48 7.78 21.81
N LEU A 132 20.31 7.38 22.32
CA LEU A 132 19.74 7.90 23.56
C LEU A 132 20.10 7.07 24.80
N LEU A 133 20.75 5.91 24.65
CA LEU A 133 21.37 5.22 25.78
C LEU A 133 22.64 5.99 26.17
N PRO A 134 22.70 6.53 27.40
CA PRO A 134 23.81 7.38 27.78
C PRO A 134 25.09 6.56 27.85
N GLN A 135 26.16 7.14 27.32
CA GLN A 135 27.55 6.70 27.36
C GLN A 135 28.12 6.76 28.79
N ASN A 136 27.32 6.44 29.81
CA ASN A 136 27.60 6.67 31.23
C ASN A 136 28.15 5.43 31.97
N ARG A 137 28.85 4.55 31.25
CA ARG A 137 29.56 3.41 31.88
C ARG A 137 31.02 3.37 31.46
N VAL A 138 31.75 4.47 31.65
CA VAL A 138 33.21 4.42 31.82
C VAL A 138 33.62 5.48 32.83
N ILE A 139 33.34 5.23 34.11
CA ILE A 139 34.20 5.72 35.19
C ILE A 139 34.41 4.49 36.08
N LYS A 140 35.59 3.90 35.97
CA LYS A 140 36.13 2.89 36.88
C LYS A 140 37.44 3.43 37.39
#